data_AF-A0A9X0AR41-F1
#
_entry.id   AF-A0A9X0AR41-F1
#
_cell.length_a   1.000
_cell.length_b   1.000
_cell.length_c   1.000
_cell.angle_alpha   90.00
_cell.angle_beta   90.00
_cell.angle_gamma   90.00
#
_symmetry.space_group_name_H-M   'P 1'
#
loop_
_entity.id
_entity.type
_entity.pdbx_description
1 polymer ?
#
loop_
_entity_poly.entity_id
_entity_poly.type
_entity_poly.pdbx_seq_one_letter_code
_entity_poly.pdbx_strand_id
1 'polypeptide(L)'
;MSAFVHNSAGTAMAVMKAAQLNNQANQLEASGDLAGAEKLFLESLRLKIKGTGEDSIQTALSKNALGELYMKMEGKWEDAKKLLEDADRVRSRIDDFDAACTRDNLGQLWEIKGDMVKAKAARERNPGSMICSNFNCSLSGANVKSKRDDLKNCARCKSTWYCSAQCQKVDWKTRHKKWCKKPETESAEQVSTTG
;
A
#
# COMPACT_ATOMS: atom_id res chain seq x y z
N MET A 1 34.39 -1.56 28.89
CA MET A 1 33.33 -0.55 29.08
C MET A 1 32.48 -0.48 27.83
N SER A 2 31.21 -0.84 27.93
CA SER A 2 30.07 -0.23 27.23
C SER A 2 28.87 -1.15 27.39
N ALA A 3 28.19 -1.00 28.53
CA ALA A 3 26.84 -1.50 28.69
C ALA A 3 25.93 -0.64 27.80
N PHE A 4 25.49 -1.20 26.68
CA PHE A 4 24.34 -0.68 25.95
C PHE A 4 23.10 -0.85 26.82
N VAL A 5 22.89 0.09 27.74
CA VAL A 5 21.60 0.26 28.42
C VAL A 5 20.63 0.73 27.35
N HIS A 6 19.95 -0.22 26.71
CA HIS A 6 18.75 0.08 25.95
C HIS A 6 17.78 0.73 26.93
N ASN A 7 17.58 2.04 26.79
CA ASN A 7 16.55 2.78 27.51
C ASN A 7 15.17 2.35 26.94
N SER A 8 14.75 1.15 27.33
CA SER A 8 13.54 0.49 26.86
C SER A 8 12.29 1.32 27.15
N ALA A 9 12.26 2.03 28.28
CA ALA A 9 11.19 2.96 28.63
C ALA A 9 11.12 4.17 27.69
N GLY A 10 12.28 4.77 27.36
CA GLY A 10 12.37 5.87 26.40
C GLY A 10 11.94 5.47 24.99
N THR A 11 12.32 4.27 24.55
CA THR A 11 11.88 3.70 23.27
C THR A 11 10.38 3.40 23.26
N ALA A 12 9.84 2.81 24.32
CA ALA A 12 8.41 2.52 24.43
C ALA A 12 7.56 3.79 24.41
N MET A 13 7.96 4.83 25.15
CA MET A 13 7.27 6.13 25.11
C MET A 13 7.32 6.79 23.72
N ALA A 14 8.45 6.69 23.02
CA ALA A 14 8.58 7.23 21.67
C ALA A 14 7.66 6.49 20.67
N VAL A 15 7.54 5.17 20.77
CA VAL A 15 6.63 4.36 19.93
C VAL A 15 5.17 4.69 20.24
N MET A 16 4.80 4.85 21.52
CA MET A 16 3.44 5.28 21.90
C MET A 16 3.11 6.66 21.35
N LYS A 17 4.02 7.63 21.48
CA LYS A 17 3.86 8.96 20.88
C LYS A 17 3.69 8.87 19.36
N ALA A 18 4.47 8.03 18.69
CA ALA A 18 4.35 7.82 17.25
C ALA A 18 2.97 7.24 16.86
N ALA A 19 2.45 6.29 17.63
CA ALA A 19 1.11 5.75 17.40
C ALA A 19 0.01 6.82 17.56
N GLN A 20 0.13 7.69 18.56
CA GLN A 20 -0.80 8.83 18.74
C GLN A 20 -0.75 9.80 17.56
N LEU A 21 0.46 10.18 17.11
CA LEU A 21 0.64 11.03 15.93
C LEU A 21 0.03 10.40 14.67
N ASN A 22 0.21 9.10 14.49
CA ASN A 22 -0.38 8.37 13.36
C ASN A 22 -1.91 8.44 13.37
N ASN A 23 -2.53 8.28 14.55
CA ASN A 23 -3.98 8.35 14.68
C ASN A 23 -4.51 9.77 14.43
N GLN A 24 -3.79 10.80 14.89
CA GLN A 24 -4.12 12.19 14.59
C GLN A 24 -3.95 12.49 13.09
N ALA A 25 -2.92 11.95 12.45
CA ALA A 25 -2.72 12.08 11.00
C ALA A 25 -3.90 11.49 10.22
N ASN A 26 -4.36 10.29 10.60
CA ASN A 26 -5.55 9.66 10.00
C ASN A 26 -6.82 10.54 10.17
N GLN A 27 -6.97 11.22 11.32
CA GLN A 27 -8.10 12.12 11.55
C GLN A 27 -8.03 13.38 10.66
N LEU A 28 -6.84 13.97 10.51
CA LEU A 28 -6.62 15.11 9.62
C LEU A 28 -6.83 14.72 8.15
N GLU A 29 -6.36 13.54 7.75
CA GLU A 29 -6.59 13.00 6.43
C GLU A 29 -8.09 12.81 6.15
N ALA A 30 -8.83 12.25 7.11
CA ALA A 30 -10.28 12.06 7.00
C ALA A 30 -11.07 13.38 6.92
N SER A 31 -10.55 14.47 7.51
CA SER A 31 -11.12 15.82 7.39
C SER A 31 -10.64 16.60 6.16
N GLY A 32 -9.73 16.03 5.37
CA GLY A 32 -9.20 16.62 4.14
C GLY A 32 -7.93 17.47 4.31
N ASP A 33 -7.40 17.61 5.52
CA ASP A 33 -6.13 18.30 5.77
C ASP A 33 -4.93 17.37 5.49
N LEU A 34 -4.64 17.19 4.19
CA LEU A 34 -3.56 16.30 3.75
C LEU A 34 -2.17 16.83 4.16
N ALA A 35 -1.98 18.15 4.22
CA ALA A 35 -0.70 18.74 4.60
C ALA A 35 -0.44 18.59 6.11
N GLY A 36 -1.47 18.78 6.94
CA GLY A 36 -1.40 18.49 8.37
C GLY A 36 -1.16 17.01 8.63
N ALA A 37 -1.86 16.12 7.92
CA ALA A 37 -1.65 14.68 8.01
C ALA A 37 -0.21 14.27 7.64
N GLU A 38 0.33 14.82 6.55
CA GLU A 38 1.71 14.56 6.11
C GLU A 38 2.71 14.89 7.22
N LYS A 39 2.59 16.08 7.82
CA LYS A 39 3.48 16.51 8.90
C LYS A 39 3.48 15.51 10.07
N LEU A 40 2.31 15.05 10.48
CA LEU A 40 2.18 14.10 11.61
C LEU A 40 2.66 12.69 11.25
N PHE A 41 2.39 12.21 10.04
CA PHE A 41 2.93 10.93 9.58
C PHE A 41 4.46 10.95 9.49
N LEU A 42 5.06 12.04 9.01
CA LEU A 42 6.52 12.19 8.96
C LEU A 42 7.14 12.19 10.37
N GLU A 43 6.53 12.89 11.34
CA GLU A 43 7.01 12.85 12.73
C GLU A 43 6.87 11.44 13.34
N SER A 44 5.73 10.78 13.12
CA SER A 44 5.49 9.38 13.54
C SER A 44 6.55 8.43 12.96
N LEU A 45 6.79 8.51 11.65
CA LEU A 45 7.78 7.69 10.94
C LEU A 45 9.18 7.92 11.52
N ARG A 46 9.59 9.17 11.73
CA ARG A 46 10.89 9.51 12.33
C ARG A 46 11.07 8.90 13.72
N LEU A 47 10.04 8.95 14.56
CA LEU A 47 10.10 8.38 15.90
C LEU A 47 10.20 6.85 15.87
N LYS A 48 9.47 6.19 14.95
CA LYS A 48 9.52 4.72 14.79
C LYS A 48 10.85 4.24 14.22
N ILE A 49 11.43 4.96 13.26
CA ILE A 49 12.79 4.68 12.76
C ILE A 49 13.79 4.78 13.91
N LYS A 50 13.76 5.87 14.69
CA LYS A 50 14.67 6.05 15.83
C LYS A 50 14.50 4.98 16.91
N GLY A 51 13.25 4.58 17.17
CA GLY A 51 12.94 3.65 18.26
C GLY A 51 13.11 2.18 17.90
N THR A 52 12.78 1.79 16.68
CA THR A 52 12.66 0.37 16.27
C THR A 52 13.49 0.00 15.05
N GLY A 53 14.11 0.96 14.38
CA GLY A 53 14.91 0.76 13.17
C GLY A 53 14.12 0.94 11.87
N GLU A 54 14.86 1.11 10.78
CA GLU A 54 14.34 1.39 9.43
C GLU A 54 13.54 0.21 8.84
N ASP A 55 13.99 -1.02 9.07
CA ASP A 55 13.38 -2.25 8.55
C ASP A 55 12.45 -2.95 9.57
N SER A 56 11.95 -2.21 10.56
CA SER A 56 10.99 -2.74 11.54
C SER A 56 9.57 -2.79 10.97
N ILE A 57 8.74 -3.70 11.48
CA ILE A 57 7.32 -3.75 11.10
C ILE A 57 6.60 -2.43 11.43
N GLN A 58 6.94 -1.77 12.54
CA GLN A 58 6.32 -0.50 12.95
C GLN A 58 6.65 0.64 11.96
N THR A 59 7.90 0.68 11.48
CA THR A 59 8.33 1.61 10.44
C THR A 59 7.62 1.32 9.13
N ALA A 60 7.53 0.05 8.71
CA ALA A 60 6.84 -0.36 7.49
C ALA A 60 5.34 0.00 7.49
N LEU A 61 4.65 -0.17 8.63
CA LEU A 61 3.25 0.27 8.79
C LEU A 61 3.09 1.77 8.50
N SER A 62 4.04 2.58 8.97
CA SER A 62 4.01 4.04 8.82
C SER A 62 4.39 4.49 7.42
N LYS A 63 5.35 3.81 6.78
CA LYS A 63 5.67 4.02 5.37
C LYS A 63 4.46 3.75 4.49
N ASN A 64 3.71 2.68 4.75
CA ASN A 64 2.48 2.41 3.99
C ASN A 64 1.42 3.50 4.20
N ALA A 65 1.17 3.93 5.43
CA ALA A 65 0.20 4.99 5.71
C ALA A 65 0.57 6.32 5.01
N LEU A 66 1.85 6.70 5.06
CA LEU A 66 2.33 7.88 4.32
C LEU A 66 2.24 7.70 2.80
N GLY A 67 2.48 6.47 2.31
CA GLY A 67 2.32 6.13 0.90
C GLY A 67 0.88 6.29 0.42
N GLU A 68 -0.10 5.81 1.21
CA GLU A 68 -1.54 6.00 0.94
C GLU A 68 -1.93 7.48 0.93
N LEU A 69 -1.40 8.28 1.86
CA LEU A 69 -1.62 9.72 1.86
C LEU A 69 -1.07 10.37 0.58
N TYR A 70 0.15 10.02 0.17
CA TYR A 70 0.79 10.58 -1.02
C TYR A 70 0.07 10.19 -2.32
N MET A 71 -0.64 9.06 -2.36
CA MET A 71 -1.54 8.72 -3.48
C MET A 71 -2.71 9.71 -3.64
N LYS A 72 -3.06 10.45 -2.57
CA LYS A 72 -4.13 11.46 -2.57
C LYS A 72 -3.60 12.87 -2.85
N MET A 73 -2.27 13.06 -2.87
CA MET A 73 -1.63 14.36 -3.09
C MET A 73 -1.12 14.48 -4.52
N GLU A 74 -1.36 15.62 -5.16
CA GLU A 74 -0.85 15.87 -6.50
C GLU A 74 0.69 15.88 -6.53
N GLY A 75 1.27 15.25 -7.55
CA GLY A 75 2.72 15.23 -7.77
C GLY A 75 3.52 14.24 -6.89
N LYS A 76 2.91 13.55 -5.91
CA LYS A 76 3.64 12.69 -4.96
C LYS A 76 3.63 11.19 -5.26
N TRP A 77 3.20 10.80 -6.46
CA TRP A 77 3.05 9.40 -6.88
C TRP A 77 4.35 8.58 -6.81
N GLU A 78 5.50 9.18 -7.12
CA GLU A 78 6.78 8.47 -7.06
C GLU A 78 7.27 8.25 -5.62
N ASP A 79 7.01 9.21 -4.73
CA ASP A 79 7.34 9.06 -3.31
C ASP A 79 6.42 8.03 -2.65
N ALA A 80 5.13 8.04 -3.00
CA ALA A 80 4.19 7.00 -2.60
C ALA A 80 4.68 5.60 -3.01
N LYS A 81 5.13 5.46 -4.26
CA LYS A 81 5.66 4.19 -4.78
C LYS A 81 6.85 3.70 -3.96
N LYS A 82 7.85 4.55 -3.72
CA LYS A 82 9.04 4.19 -2.94
C LYS A 82 8.67 3.73 -1.52
N LEU A 83 7.80 4.48 -0.85
CA LEU A 83 7.33 4.16 0.50
C LEU A 83 6.60 2.82 0.56
N LEU A 84 5.74 2.54 -0.42
CA LEU A 84 4.99 1.28 -0.49
C LEU A 84 5.87 0.09 -0.89
N GLU A 85 6.85 0.27 -1.78
CA GLU A 85 7.83 -0.78 -2.10
C GLU A 85 8.70 -1.13 -0.88
N ASP A 86 9.13 -0.12 -0.12
CA ASP A 86 9.83 -0.31 1.15
C ASP A 86 8.96 -1.04 2.18
N ALA A 87 7.70 -0.64 2.34
CA ALA A 87 6.78 -1.27 3.27
C ALA A 87 6.51 -2.73 2.88
N ASP A 88 6.30 -3.03 1.60
CA ASP A 88 6.07 -4.39 1.11
C ASP A 88 7.29 -5.29 1.37
N ARG A 89 8.52 -4.80 1.18
CA ARG A 89 9.76 -5.57 1.44
C ARG A 89 9.83 -6.12 2.86
N VAL A 90 9.39 -5.33 3.84
CA VAL A 90 9.40 -5.68 5.27
C VAL A 90 8.17 -6.52 5.62
N ARG A 91 6.97 -6.02 5.29
CA ARG A 91 5.70 -6.69 5.63
C ARG A 91 5.59 -8.08 5.02
N SER A 92 6.08 -8.29 3.80
CA SER A 92 6.08 -9.59 3.10
C SER A 92 6.76 -10.73 3.87
N ARG A 93 7.61 -10.42 4.85
CA ARG A 93 8.36 -11.43 5.64
C ARG A 93 7.68 -11.79 6.96
N ILE A 94 6.66 -11.02 7.37
CA ILE A 94 6.13 -11.03 8.74
C ILE A 94 4.61 -11.14 8.73
N ASP A 95 3.94 -10.24 8.01
CA ASP A 95 2.48 -10.10 8.00
C ASP A 95 1.95 -10.11 6.57
N ASP A 96 1.29 -11.21 6.25
CA ASP A 96 0.83 -11.53 4.91
C ASP A 96 -0.42 -10.73 4.50
N PHE A 97 -1.25 -10.29 5.46
CA PHE A 97 -2.44 -9.48 5.15
C PHE A 97 -2.04 -8.03 4.88
N ASP A 98 -1.23 -7.43 5.76
CA ASP A 98 -0.73 -6.06 5.57
C ASP A 98 0.12 -5.93 4.30
N ALA A 99 0.90 -6.97 3.97
CA ALA A 99 1.61 -7.03 2.70
C ALA A 99 0.63 -7.04 1.51
N ALA A 100 -0.47 -7.79 1.58
CA ALA A 100 -1.49 -7.80 0.53
C ALA A 100 -2.16 -6.43 0.34
N CYS A 101 -2.46 -5.70 1.43
CA CYS A 101 -2.93 -4.30 1.37
C CYS A 101 -1.92 -3.39 0.65
N THR A 102 -0.64 -3.51 1.01
CA THR A 102 0.45 -2.72 0.41
C THR A 102 0.57 -2.98 -1.10
N ARG A 103 0.45 -4.26 -1.51
CA ARG A 103 0.48 -4.68 -2.91
C ARG A 103 -0.73 -4.18 -3.70
N ASP A 104 -1.91 -4.12 -3.08
CA ASP A 104 -3.08 -3.51 -3.71
C ASP A 104 -2.87 -2.02 -3.97
N ASN A 105 -2.32 -1.28 -2.99
CA ASN A 105 -1.97 0.14 -3.15
C ASN A 105 -0.95 0.36 -4.28
N LEU A 106 0.09 -0.49 -4.36
CA LEU A 106 1.04 -0.48 -5.49
C LEU A 106 0.33 -0.75 -6.82
N GLY A 107 -0.63 -1.68 -6.85
CA GLY A 107 -1.45 -1.93 -8.02
C GLY A 107 -2.24 -0.70 -8.47
N GLN A 108 -2.78 0.07 -7.52
CA GLN A 108 -3.50 1.31 -7.82
C GLN A 108 -2.56 2.40 -8.36
N LEU A 109 -1.36 2.55 -7.80
CA LEU A 109 -0.35 3.47 -8.34
C LEU A 109 -0.05 3.18 -9.83
N TRP A 110 0.10 1.90 -10.18
CA TRP A 110 0.30 1.50 -11.57
C TRP A 110 -0.94 1.74 -12.44
N GLU A 111 -2.16 1.58 -11.90
CA GLU A 111 -3.38 1.98 -12.61
C GLU A 111 -3.39 3.47 -12.95
N ILE A 112 -3.00 4.34 -12.01
CA ILE A 112 -2.89 5.79 -12.26
C ILE A 112 -1.86 6.09 -13.33
N LYS A 113 -0.72 5.39 -13.35
CA LYS A 113 0.29 5.50 -14.42
C LYS A 113 -0.18 4.90 -15.75
N GLY A 114 -1.29 4.17 -15.77
CA GLY A 114 -1.85 3.51 -16.95
C GLY A 114 -1.23 2.15 -17.28
N ASP A 115 -0.33 1.64 -16.45
CA ASP A 115 0.38 0.37 -16.67
C ASP A 115 -0.38 -0.79 -16.00
N MET A 116 -1.33 -1.38 -16.73
CA MET A 116 -2.16 -2.46 -16.22
C MET A 116 -1.39 -3.76 -15.99
N VAL A 117 -0.29 -3.97 -16.72
CA VAL A 117 0.57 -5.16 -16.58
C VAL A 117 1.30 -5.10 -15.25
N LYS A 118 1.95 -3.97 -14.93
CA LYS A 118 2.59 -3.78 -13.62
C LYS A 118 1.58 -3.70 -12.48
N ALA A 119 0.39 -3.14 -12.71
CA ALA A 119 -0.67 -3.15 -11.71
C ALA A 119 -1.08 -4.58 -11.31
N LYS A 120 -1.25 -5.45 -12.31
CA LYS A 120 -1.54 -6.87 -12.08
C LYS A 120 -0.37 -7.57 -11.38
N ALA A 121 0.85 -7.38 -11.87
CA ALA A 121 2.06 -8.00 -11.31
C ALA A 121 2.31 -7.60 -9.84
N ALA A 122 2.04 -6.34 -9.47
CA ALA A 122 2.16 -5.88 -8.09
C ALA A 122 1.23 -6.65 -7.15
N ARG A 123 -0.04 -6.81 -7.52
CA ARG A 123 -1.05 -7.52 -6.73
C ARG A 123 -0.81 -9.03 -6.69
N GLU A 124 -0.43 -9.61 -7.83
CA GLU A 124 -0.18 -11.04 -7.97
C GLU A 124 1.21 -11.48 -7.50
N ARG A 125 2.02 -10.57 -6.92
CA ARG A 125 3.33 -10.92 -6.34
C ARG A 125 3.23 -12.04 -5.31
N ASN A 126 2.10 -12.12 -4.60
CA ASN A 126 1.74 -13.29 -3.80
C ASN A 126 0.28 -13.68 -4.08
N PRO A 127 -0.01 -14.58 -5.05
CA PRO A 127 -1.38 -14.93 -5.40
C PRO A 127 -2.09 -15.76 -4.31
N GLY A 128 -1.35 -16.27 -3.32
CA GLY A 128 -1.92 -16.96 -2.15
C GLY A 128 -2.44 -16.01 -1.07
N SER A 129 -2.08 -14.73 -1.13
CA SER A 129 -2.52 -13.69 -0.19
C SER A 129 -2.75 -12.38 -0.90
N MET A 130 -4.01 -12.19 -1.29
CA MET A 130 -4.53 -11.02 -1.94
C MET A 130 -5.73 -10.49 -1.13
N ILE A 131 -6.16 -9.28 -1.46
CA ILE A 131 -7.36 -8.67 -0.88
C ILE A 131 -8.28 -8.19 -1.99
N CYS A 132 -9.51 -7.83 -1.61
CA CYS A 132 -10.41 -7.10 -2.49
C CYS A 132 -9.94 -5.65 -2.64
N SER A 133 -9.80 -5.16 -3.88
CA SER A 133 -9.43 -3.76 -4.19
C SER A 133 -10.52 -2.72 -3.89
N ASN A 134 -11.71 -3.14 -3.45
CA ASN A 134 -12.71 -2.21 -2.93
C ASN A 134 -12.34 -1.85 -1.48
N PHE A 135 -11.92 -0.61 -1.24
CA PHE A 135 -11.56 -0.13 0.10
C PHE A 135 -12.69 -0.25 1.13
N ASN A 136 -13.94 -0.23 0.69
CA ASN A 136 -15.11 -0.39 1.56
C ASN A 136 -15.59 -1.85 1.64
N CYS A 137 -14.72 -2.81 1.31
CA CYS A 137 -15.04 -4.23 1.40
C CYS A 137 -15.07 -4.68 2.88
N SER A 138 -16.16 -5.33 3.28
CA SER A 138 -16.30 -5.88 4.63
C SER A 138 -15.25 -6.95 4.96
N LEU A 139 -14.83 -7.75 3.97
CA LEU A 139 -13.77 -8.75 4.17
C LEU A 139 -12.41 -8.10 4.42
N SER A 140 -12.07 -7.07 3.63
CA SER A 140 -10.84 -6.31 3.84
C SER A 140 -10.86 -5.60 5.20
N GLY A 141 -12.01 -5.03 5.61
CA GLY A 141 -12.19 -4.44 6.94
C GLY A 141 -12.15 -5.44 8.10
N ALA A 142 -12.41 -6.72 7.83
CA ALA A 142 -12.27 -7.82 8.78
C ALA A 142 -10.90 -8.52 8.71
N ASN A 143 -9.93 -7.94 8.01
CA ASN A 143 -8.59 -8.49 7.79
C ASN A 143 -8.59 -9.90 7.15
N VAL A 144 -9.57 -10.18 6.29
CA VAL A 144 -9.68 -11.47 5.59
C VAL A 144 -8.97 -11.39 4.25
N LYS A 145 -7.90 -12.20 4.11
CA LYS A 145 -7.22 -12.44 2.83
C LYS A 145 -7.96 -13.45 1.97
N SER A 146 -7.70 -13.41 0.68
CA SER A 146 -8.23 -14.33 -0.33
C SER A 146 -7.10 -14.79 -1.24
N LYS A 147 -7.26 -15.95 -1.88
CA LYS A 147 -6.36 -16.35 -2.96
C LYS A 147 -6.86 -15.73 -4.27
N ARG A 148 -5.96 -15.63 -5.24
CA ARG A 148 -6.29 -15.16 -6.60
C ARG A 148 -7.51 -15.85 -7.18
N ASP A 149 -7.59 -17.17 -7.03
CA ASP A 149 -8.65 -18.00 -7.62
C ASP A 149 -10.02 -17.79 -6.96
N ASP A 150 -10.05 -17.26 -5.73
CA ASP A 150 -11.28 -16.91 -5.02
C ASP A 150 -11.81 -15.52 -5.42
N LEU A 151 -11.03 -14.75 -6.18
CA LEU A 151 -11.32 -13.37 -6.54
C LEU A 151 -11.69 -13.26 -8.03
N LYS A 152 -12.61 -12.34 -8.32
CA LYS A 152 -12.97 -11.95 -9.69
C LYS A 152 -12.18 -10.72 -10.09
N ASN A 153 -11.60 -10.69 -11.28
CA ASN A 153 -10.94 -9.50 -11.78
C ASN A 153 -11.82 -8.66 -12.71
N CYS A 154 -11.48 -7.38 -12.83
CA CYS A 154 -12.14 -6.50 -13.80
C CYS A 154 -12.00 -7.07 -15.22
N ALA A 155 -13.13 -7.26 -15.91
CA ALA A 155 -13.16 -7.88 -17.23
C ALA A 155 -12.38 -7.09 -18.31
N ARG A 156 -12.19 -5.78 -18.12
CA ARG A 156 -11.49 -4.91 -19.08
C ARG A 156 -9.98 -4.87 -18.86
N CYS A 157 -9.53 -4.52 -17.65
CA CYS A 157 -8.11 -4.33 -17.38
C CYS A 157 -7.40 -5.59 -16.88
N LYS A 158 -8.14 -6.54 -16.31
CA LYS A 158 -7.62 -7.77 -15.70
C LYS A 158 -6.61 -7.56 -14.56
N SER A 159 -6.48 -6.33 -14.06
CA SER A 159 -5.42 -5.92 -13.12
C SER A 159 -5.89 -5.63 -11.68
N THR A 160 -7.19 -5.51 -11.43
CA THR A 160 -7.80 -5.29 -10.10
C THR A 160 -8.74 -6.44 -9.74
N TRP A 161 -8.87 -6.75 -8.44
CA TRP A 161 -9.47 -7.98 -7.92
C TRP A 161 -10.58 -7.71 -6.90
N TYR A 162 -11.64 -8.51 -6.94
CA TYR A 162 -12.84 -8.31 -6.15
C TYR A 162 -13.39 -9.62 -5.61
N CYS A 163 -13.77 -9.64 -4.33
CA CYS A 163 -14.45 -10.79 -3.73
C CYS A 163 -15.87 -10.99 -4.26
N SER A 164 -16.48 -9.95 -4.84
CA SER A 164 -17.86 -9.98 -5.33
C SER A 164 -18.09 -8.96 -6.45
N ALA A 165 -19.12 -9.21 -7.26
CA ALA A 165 -19.58 -8.25 -8.27
C ALA A 165 -20.08 -6.94 -7.63
N GLN A 166 -20.56 -6.99 -6.38
CA GLN A 166 -20.96 -5.79 -5.65
C GLN A 166 -19.74 -4.91 -5.30
N CYS A 167 -18.66 -5.51 -4.81
CA CYS A 167 -17.41 -4.78 -4.56
C CYS A 167 -16.86 -4.15 -5.84
N GLN A 168 -16.90 -4.86 -6.97
CA GLN A 168 -16.54 -4.30 -8.26
C GLN A 168 -17.40 -3.09 -8.63
N LYS A 169 -18.73 -3.16 -8.46
CA LYS A 169 -19.64 -2.04 -8.77
C LYS A 169 -19.37 -0.81 -7.91
N VAL A 170 -19.06 -1.00 -6.63
CA VAL A 170 -18.72 0.09 -5.70
C VAL A 170 -17.42 0.76 -6.14
N ASP A 171 -16.34 -0.02 -6.27
CA ASP A 171 -15.03 0.49 -6.67
C ASP A 171 -15.05 1.13 -8.07
N TRP A 172 -15.84 0.59 -8.99
CA TRP A 172 -16.06 1.21 -10.31
C TRP A 172 -16.60 2.64 -10.21
N LYS A 173 -17.56 2.89 -9.30
CA LYS A 173 -18.17 4.21 -9.14
C LYS A 173 -17.26 5.18 -8.39
N THR A 174 -16.48 4.70 -7.43
CA THR A 174 -15.70 5.56 -6.52
C THR A 174 -14.30 5.86 -7.02
N ARG A 175 -13.65 4.93 -7.75
CA ARG A 175 -12.22 5.05 -8.07
C ARG A 175 -11.83 4.43 -9.40
N HIS A 176 -12.07 3.13 -9.60
CA HIS A 176 -11.43 2.35 -10.68
C HIS A 176 -11.77 2.81 -12.09
N LYS A 177 -13.00 3.29 -12.34
CA LYS A 177 -13.45 3.71 -13.69
C LYS A 177 -12.53 4.76 -14.32
N LYS A 178 -11.96 5.67 -13.51
CA LYS A 178 -11.07 6.75 -13.99
C LYS A 178 -9.80 6.22 -14.64
N TRP A 179 -9.28 5.10 -14.14
CA TRP A 179 -7.95 4.59 -14.49
C TRP A 179 -7.99 3.26 -15.26
N CYS A 180 -9.16 2.63 -15.38
CA CYS A 180 -9.32 1.35 -16.06
C CYS A 180 -9.01 1.45 -17.58
N LYS A 181 -7.95 0.78 -18.01
CA LYS A 181 -7.55 0.62 -19.43
C LYS A 181 -7.41 -0.85 -19.79
N LYS A 182 -7.48 -1.19 -21.08
CA LYS A 182 -7.08 -2.54 -21.52
C LYS A 182 -5.56 -2.66 -21.28
N PRO A 183 -5.05 -3.80 -20.80
CA PRO A 183 -3.61 -4.00 -20.79
C PRO A 183 -3.11 -3.91 -22.22
N GLU A 184 -1.99 -3.21 -22.41
CA GLU A 184 -1.25 -3.32 -23.66
C GLU A 184 -0.91 -4.81 -23.82
N THR A 185 -1.32 -5.40 -24.93
CA THR A 185 -0.77 -6.69 -25.32
C THR A 185 0.73 -6.49 -25.39
N GLU A 186 1.51 -7.33 -24.72
CA GLU A 186 2.94 -7.45 -25.02
C GLU A 186 3.02 -7.67 -26.54
N SER A 187 3.30 -6.62 -27.30
CA SER A 187 3.67 -6.78 -28.69
C SER A 187 4.96 -7.58 -28.64
N ALA A 188 4.97 -8.68 -29.39
CA ALA A 188 6.16 -9.46 -29.66
C ALA A 188 7.18 -8.56 -30.39
N GLU A 189 7.92 -7.76 -29.64
CA GLU A 189 8.91 -6.83 -30.19
C GLU A 189 10.12 -6.76 -29.26
N GLN A 190 10.71 -7.92 -29.01
CA GLN A 190 12.13 -8.08 -28.73
C GLN A 190 12.67 -9.33 -29.44
N VAL A 191 12.58 -9.32 -30.77
CA VAL A 191 13.48 -10.13 -31.63
C VAL A 191 14.18 -9.13 -32.55
N SER A 192 15.20 -8.44 -32.04
CA SER A 192 16.23 -7.81 -32.89
C SER A 192 17.47 -7.40 -32.11
N THR A 193 18.23 -8.37 -31.62
CA THR A 193 19.68 -8.30 -31.41
C THR A 193 20.12 -9.76 -31.49
N THR A 194 20.79 -10.23 -32.54
CA THR A 194 22.12 -9.81 -33.00
C THR A 194 22.29 -10.26 -34.44
N GLY A 195 22.72 -9.35 -35.31
CA GLY A 195 23.44 -9.69 -36.54
C GLY A 195 24.92 -9.88 -36.25
#